data_AF-A0A4V4HC33-F1
#
_entry.id   AF-A0A4V4HC33-F1
#
_cell.length_a   1.000
_cell.length_b   1.000
_cell.length_c   1.000
_cell.angle_alpha   90.00
_cell.angle_beta   90.00
_cell.angle_gamma   90.00
#
_symmetry.space_group_name_H-M   'P 1'
#
loop_
_entity.id
_entity.type
_entity.pdbx_description
1 polymer ?
#
loop_
_entity_poly.entity_id
_entity_poly.type
_entity_poly.pdbx_seq_one_letter_code
_entity_poly.pdbx_strand_id
1 'polypeptide(L)'
;IYMFIAPVILNQCPESYSTEVSCGEHGENSYFWSFYPDGSTQISQRVCDLIGLPKYKVEMYPSQKFCFDYQFQAIQQVQKFFGYDPSTQDFAKACGLPLIEVI
;
A
#
# COMPACT_ATOMS: atom_id res chain seq x y z
N ILE A 1 20.83 6.52 18.06
CA ILE A 1 19.43 6.05 18.10
C ILE A 1 18.88 6.26 16.70
N TYR A 2 18.38 5.20 16.10
CA TYR A 2 17.96 5.17 14.70
C TYR A 2 16.52 4.66 14.62
N MET A 3 15.74 5.20 13.69
CA MET A 3 14.38 4.75 13.40
C MET A 3 14.41 3.84 12.18
N PHE A 4 13.73 2.71 12.26
CA PHE A 4 13.54 1.79 11.16
C PHE A 4 12.06 1.67 10.86
N ILE A 5 11.72 1.68 9.57
CA ILE A 5 10.35 1.46 9.09
C ILE A 5 10.24 -0.03 8.78
N ALA A 6 9.17 -0.66 9.25
CA ALA A 6 8.90 -2.06 8.96
C ALA A 6 8.75 -2.26 7.43
N PRO A 7 9.21 -3.39 6.89
CA PRO A 7 9.03 -3.67 5.47
C PRO A 7 7.55 -3.73 5.10
N VAL A 8 7.25 -3.33 3.85
CA VAL A 8 5.92 -3.51 3.25
C VAL A 8 5.80 -4.94 2.76
N ILE A 9 4.74 -5.63 3.17
CA ILE A 9 4.41 -6.99 2.77
C ILE A 9 3.25 -6.93 1.77
N LEU A 10 3.40 -7.63 0.65
CA LEU A 10 2.37 -7.77 -0.39
C LEU A 10 1.84 -9.20 -0.37
N ASN A 11 0.63 -9.38 0.11
CA ASN A 11 -0.06 -10.66 0.13
C ASN A 11 -0.99 -10.74 -1.08
N GLN A 12 -0.56 -11.45 -2.11
CA GLN A 12 -1.38 -11.70 -3.30
C GLN A 12 -2.29 -12.88 -3.03
N CYS A 13 -3.60 -12.70 -3.21
CA CYS A 13 -4.57 -13.78 -3.17
C CYS A 13 -4.81 -14.29 -4.61
N PRO A 14 -4.38 -15.52 -4.95
CA PRO A 14 -4.50 -16.04 -6.31
C PRO A 14 -5.95 -16.21 -6.78
N GLU A 15 -6.88 -16.41 -5.84
CA GLU A 15 -8.28 -16.71 -6.11
C GLU A 15 -9.10 -15.45 -6.44
N SER A 16 -8.83 -14.35 -5.74
CA SER A 16 -9.53 -13.07 -5.92
C SER A 16 -8.79 -12.10 -6.83
N TYR A 17 -7.55 -12.42 -7.23
CA TYR A 17 -6.63 -11.49 -7.93
C TYR A 17 -6.40 -10.18 -7.15
N SER A 18 -6.71 -10.16 -5.85
CA SER A 18 -6.49 -9.01 -4.99
C SER A 18 -5.10 -9.07 -4.37
N THR A 19 -4.52 -7.88 -4.11
CA THR A 19 -3.29 -7.75 -3.34
C THR A 19 -3.60 -6.99 -2.07
N GLU A 20 -3.45 -7.66 -0.94
CA GLU A 20 -3.45 -7.01 0.37
C GLU A 20 -2.06 -6.45 0.65
N VAL A 21 -2.01 -5.21 1.14
CA VAL A 21 -0.76 -4.51 1.46
C VAL A 21 -0.76 -4.27 2.97
N SER A 22 0.25 -4.80 3.67
CA SER A 22 0.42 -4.59 5.11
C SER A 22 1.83 -4.09 5.43
N CYS A 23 1.98 -3.42 6.58
CA CYS A 23 3.29 -2.98 7.09
C CYS A 23 3.67 -3.81 8.31
N GLY A 24 4.79 -4.55 8.19
CA GLY A 24 5.27 -5.44 9.25
C GLY A 24 4.48 -6.74 9.39
N GLU A 25 5.00 -7.68 10.18
CA GLU A 25 4.48 -9.05 10.26
C GLU A 25 3.14 -9.18 11.00
N HIS A 26 2.77 -8.22 11.86
CA HIS A 26 1.60 -8.35 12.75
C HIS A 26 0.75 -7.06 12.86
N GLY A 27 0.90 -6.12 11.91
CA GLY A 27 0.04 -4.92 11.83
C GLY A 27 0.17 -3.88 12.96
N GLU A 28 0.85 -4.19 14.07
CA GLU A 28 0.83 -3.32 15.25
C GLU A 28 1.95 -2.26 15.27
N ASN A 29 3.08 -2.47 14.58
CA ASN A 29 4.19 -1.51 14.60
C ASN A 29 4.83 -1.33 13.22
N SER A 30 4.40 -0.29 12.50
CA SER A 30 4.97 0.08 11.20
C SER A 30 6.37 0.70 11.27
N TYR A 31 6.91 0.92 12.48
CA TYR A 31 8.28 1.38 12.73
C TYR A 31 8.75 0.93 14.11
N PHE A 32 10.07 0.94 14.31
CA PHE A 32 10.69 0.72 15.60
C PHE A 32 11.98 1.54 15.76
N TRP A 33 12.42 1.71 17.01
CA TRP A 33 13.67 2.37 17.35
C TRP A 33 14.76 1.35 17.65
N SER A 34 16.00 1.61 17.24
CA SER A 34 17.16 0.81 17.59
C SER A 34 18.32 1.68 18.10
N PHE A 35 19.12 1.12 19.00
CA PHE A 35 20.42 1.71 19.35
C PHE A 35 21.46 1.44 18.27
N TYR A 36 21.30 0.36 17.51
CA TYR A 36 22.26 -0.09 16.51
C TYR A 36 21.93 0.48 15.12
N PRO A 37 22.94 0.88 14.33
CA PRO A 37 22.74 1.38 12.97
C PRO A 37 22.18 0.35 11.99
N ASP A 38 22.19 -0.93 12.34
CA ASP A 38 21.68 -2.04 11.51
C ASP A 38 20.25 -2.45 11.85
N GLY A 39 19.66 -1.90 12.92
CA GLY A 39 18.29 -2.22 13.33
C GLY A 39 18.13 -3.62 13.93
N SER A 40 19.22 -4.32 14.26
CA SER A 40 19.22 -5.71 14.73
C SER A 40 18.42 -5.96 16.01
N THR A 41 18.19 -4.92 16.83
CA THR A 41 17.42 -5.04 18.07
C THR A 41 16.49 -3.85 18.23
N GLN A 42 15.21 -4.14 18.50
CA GLN A 42 14.21 -3.14 18.84
C GLN A 42 14.36 -2.68 20.31
N ILE A 43 14.33 -1.37 20.52
CA ILE A 43 14.21 -0.76 21.83
C ILE A 43 12.78 -0.97 22.34
N SER A 44 12.64 -1.39 23.60
CA SER A 44 11.32 -1.56 24.20
C SER A 44 10.57 -0.23 24.35
N GLN A 45 9.24 -0.28 24.24
CA GLN A 45 8.42 0.93 24.31
C GLN A 45 8.62 1.71 25.62
N ARG A 46 8.83 1.03 26.75
CA ARG A 46 9.10 1.67 28.04
C ARG A 46 10.38 2.52 28.01
N VAL A 47 11.43 2.03 27.36
CA VAL A 47 12.70 2.76 27.23
C VAL A 47 12.52 3.94 26.27
N CYS A 48 11.82 3.74 25.16
CA CYS A 48 11.47 4.84 24.24
C CYS A 48 10.72 5.97 24.99
N ASP A 49 9.73 5.62 25.82
CA ASP A 49 8.95 6.59 26.58
C ASP A 49 9.79 7.31 27.65
N LEU A 50 10.67 6.58 28.34
CA LEU A 50 11.56 7.13 29.37
C LEU A 50 12.53 8.18 28.81
N ILE A 51 13.09 7.93 27.63
CA ILE A 51 14.06 8.84 27.00
C ILE A 51 13.40 9.85 26.04
N GLY A 52 12.06 9.84 25.97
CA GLY A 52 11.28 10.80 25.19
C GLY A 52 11.38 10.63 23.67
N LEU A 53 11.53 9.41 23.16
CA LEU A 53 11.50 9.18 21.71
C LEU A 53 10.09 9.42 21.14
N PRO A 54 9.99 10.04 19.95
CA PRO A 54 8.69 10.33 19.36
C PRO A 54 7.98 9.04 18.92
N LYS A 55 6.65 9.11 18.99
CA LYS A 55 5.75 8.10 18.44
C LYS A 55 5.17 8.62 17.15
N TYR A 56 5.31 7.85 16.09
CA TYR A 56 4.72 8.13 14.78
C TYR A 56 3.50 7.26 14.54
N LYS A 57 2.61 7.76 13.69
CA LYS A 57 1.58 6.97 13.05
C LYS A 57 1.99 6.85 11.59
N VAL A 58 2.07 5.63 11.08
CA VAL A 58 2.31 5.42 9.65
C VAL A 58 0.97 5.44 8.95
N GLU A 59 0.88 6.26 7.92
CA GLU A 59 -0.30 6.37 7.08
C GLU A 59 0.11 6.04 5.65
N MET A 60 -0.62 5.11 5.03
CA MET A 60 -0.45 4.77 3.63
C MET A 60 -1.54 5.48 2.84
N TYR A 61 -1.14 6.30 1.88
CA TYR A 61 -2.05 6.95 0.97
C TYR A 61 -1.84 6.41 -0.43
N PRO A 62 -2.91 6.10 -1.18
CA PRO A 62 -2.77 5.88 -2.61
C PRO A 62 -2.19 7.17 -3.20
N SER A 63 -0.98 7.08 -3.76
CA SER A 63 -0.41 8.19 -4.52
C SER A 63 -1.19 8.29 -5.82
N GLN A 64 -2.24 9.09 -5.82
CA GLN A 64 -2.95 9.46 -7.02
C GLN A 64 -2.02 10.36 -7.82
N LYS A 65 -1.36 9.80 -8.84
CA LYS A 65 -0.97 10.64 -9.97
C LYS A 65 -2.27 11.22 -10.50
N PHE A 66 -2.43 12.54 -10.47
CA PHE A 66 -3.63 13.23 -10.92
C PHE A 66 -4.11 12.62 -12.24
N CYS A 67 -5.20 11.85 -12.16
CA CYS A 67 -5.90 11.38 -13.34
C CYS A 67 -7.04 12.37 -13.58
N PHE A 68 -6.91 13.16 -14.64
CA PHE A 68 -7.96 14.09 -15.02
C PHE A 68 -9.11 13.33 -15.68
N ASP A 69 -10.33 13.87 -15.56
CA ASP A 69 -11.54 13.27 -16.14
C ASP A 69 -11.39 12.93 -17.63
N TYR A 70 -10.65 13.73 -18.39
CA TYR A 70 -10.43 13.48 -19.82
C TYR A 70 -9.62 12.19 -20.07
N GLN A 71 -8.75 11.76 -19.15
CA GLN A 71 -8.01 10.49 -19.27
C GLN A 71 -8.96 9.31 -19.07
N PHE A 72 -9.91 9.42 -18.14
CA PHE A 72 -10.97 8.44 -17.95
C PHE A 72 -11.91 8.39 -19.16
N GLN A 73 -12.29 9.55 -19.72
CA GLN A 73 -13.08 9.59 -20.95
C GLN A 73 -12.33 8.98 -22.14
N ALA A 74 -11.03 9.26 -22.28
CA ALA A 74 -10.21 8.68 -23.34
C ALA A 74 -10.13 7.15 -23.23
N ILE A 75 -9.90 6.62 -22.02
CA ILE A 75 -9.82 5.16 -21.84
C ILE A 75 -11.19 4.48 -22.08
N GLN A 76 -12.31 5.13 -21.73
CA GLN A 76 -13.64 4.61 -22.05
C GLN A 76 -13.86 4.46 -23.57
N GLN A 77 -13.35 5.38 -24.39
CA GLN A 77 -13.43 5.26 -25.85
C GLN A 77 -12.58 4.09 -26.37
N VAL A 78 -11.37 3.92 -25.81
CA VAL A 78 -10.49 2.80 -26.15
C VAL A 78 -11.14 1.46 -25.79
N GLN A 79 -11.75 1.35 -24.60
CA GLN A 79 -12.47 0.15 -24.17
C GLN A 79 -13.61 -0.20 -25.13
N LYS A 80 -14.45 0.77 -25.49
CA LYS A 80 -15.55 0.59 -26.45
C LYS A 80 -15.04 0.18 -27.83
N PHE A 81 -13.94 0.78 -28.30
CA PHE A 81 -13.32 0.43 -29.58
C PHE A 81 -12.89 -1.04 -29.63
N PHE A 82 -12.38 -1.57 -28.52
CA PHE A 82 -12.05 -2.99 -28.38
C PHE A 82 -13.26 -3.89 -28.07
N GLY A 83 -14.48 -3.36 -28.00
CA GLY A 83 -15.71 -4.11 -27.74
C GLY A 83 -15.97 -4.41 -26.26
N TYR A 84 -15.26 -3.76 -25.35
CA TYR A 84 -15.52 -3.88 -23.90
C TYR A 84 -16.57 -2.88 -23.43
N ASP A 85 -17.38 -3.27 -22.45
CA ASP A 85 -18.26 -2.36 -21.71
C ASP A 85 -17.46 -1.62 -20.63
N PRO A 86 -17.35 -0.28 -20.67
CA PRO A 86 -16.61 0.49 -19.68
C PRO A 86 -17.17 0.44 -18.26
N SER A 87 -18.40 -0.07 -18.08
CA SER A 87 -19.02 -0.23 -16.77
C SER A 87 -18.66 -1.58 -16.10
N THR A 88 -17.95 -2.47 -16.79
CA THR A 88 -17.51 -3.76 -16.26
C THR A 88 -16.01 -3.81 -16.01
N GLN A 89 -15.56 -4.86 -15.33
CA GLN A 89 -14.14 -5.11 -15.04
C GLN A 89 -13.43 -5.90 -16.15
N ASP A 90 -14.13 -6.24 -17.24
CA ASP A 90 -13.65 -7.22 -18.23
C ASP A 90 -12.39 -6.73 -18.95
N PHE A 91 -12.31 -5.44 -19.26
CA PHE A 91 -11.11 -4.83 -19.83
C PHE A 91 -9.90 -4.96 -18.90
N ALA A 92 -10.08 -4.65 -17.60
CA ALA A 92 -9.01 -4.75 -16.62
C ALA A 92 -8.53 -6.20 -16.48
N LYS A 93 -9.46 -7.16 -16.39
CA LYS A 93 -9.15 -8.59 -16.32
C LYS A 93 -8.40 -9.07 -17.57
N ALA A 94 -8.88 -8.71 -18.76
CA ALA A 94 -8.24 -9.09 -20.02
C ALA A 94 -6.82 -8.52 -20.17
N CYS A 95 -6.57 -7.32 -19.64
CA CYS A 95 -5.26 -6.68 -19.64
C CYS A 95 -4.38 -7.04 -18.43
N GLY A 96 -4.84 -7.86 -17.49
CA GLY A 96 -4.12 -8.17 -16.25
C GLY A 96 -3.89 -6.95 -15.35
N LEU A 97 -4.77 -5.95 -15.42
CA LEU A 97 -4.70 -4.74 -14.61
C LEU A 97 -5.30 -4.97 -13.22
N PRO A 98 -4.77 -4.32 -12.16
CA PRO A 98 -5.29 -4.46 -10.81
C PRO A 98 -6.70 -3.88 -10.69
N LEU A 99 -7.55 -4.56 -9.93
CA LEU A 99 -8.87 -4.07 -9.53
C LEU A 99 -8.73 -3.37 -8.18
N ILE A 100 -9.18 -2.12 -8.10
CA ILE A 100 -9.15 -1.32 -6.88
C ILE A 100 -10.58 -1.20 -6.36
N GLU A 101 -10.82 -1.70 -5.15
CA GLU A 101 -12.07 -1.51 -4.41
C GLU A 101 -11.80 -0.60 -3.22
N VAL A 102 -12.71 0.36 -2.99
CA VAL A 102 -12.69 1.20 -1.80
C VAL A 102 -13.59 0.52 -0.78
N ILE A 103 -12.99 -0.05 0.28
CA ILE A 103 -13.68 -0.67 1.41
C ILE A 103 -13.96 0.39 2.48
#